data_AF-A0A533RVQ6-F1
#
_entry.id   AF-A0A533RVQ6-F1
#
_cell.length_a   1.000
_cell.length_b   1.000
_cell.length_c   1.000
_cell.angle_alpha   90.00
_cell.angle_beta   90.00
_cell.angle_gamma   90.00
#
_symmetry.space_group_name_H-M   'P 1'
#
loop_
_entity.id
_entity.type
_entity.pdbx_description
1 polymer ?
#
loop_
_entity_poly.entity_id
_entity_poly.type
_entity_poly.pdbx_seq_one_letter_code
_entity_poly.pdbx_strand_id
1 'polypeptide(L)'
;VETGKGMPHPDYAYNKKRNQYLSTAILKILMEEKEYMAYEKLLGVVDQDLYVPELNFVFGEAGQKVAVISLTRLRQEFYRLPQDQTLFHKRALTEAVHELGHTYGLGHCRNPQCVMFFSNSLMDTDRKGPEFCMECNRKFLEKNRPVEGRMKKFIELNHTLEDGMMAYPGLPRPKIGAFLDHKASRSRYNDQAEFYLGKVEMVCNLGTYLDSPFHRYPDGLDLSQIPLERVAGIPGIVLDGVISSNRSISLEVGPSEMHERAVLVRTGWDKRWGTDGYWEPGPFLSEKSIDLLIHSGANLVGVDFWNVDDTLDPARPAHTRLLASDILIVEHLCSLSVLPRTDFKFYAVPLR
;
A
#
# COMPACT_ATOMS: atom_id res chain seq x y z
N VAL A 1 16.28 17.22 1.77
CA VAL A 1 17.01 17.96 2.83
C VAL A 1 17.01 19.41 2.42
N GLU A 2 16.50 20.29 3.28
CA GLU A 2 16.49 21.74 3.05
C GLU A 2 17.37 22.40 4.09
N THR A 3 18.13 23.43 3.70
CA THR A 3 18.97 24.20 4.61
C THR A 3 18.19 25.40 5.11
N GLY A 4 17.84 25.41 6.40
CA GLY A 4 17.17 26.53 7.05
C GLY A 4 18.05 27.77 7.18
N LYS A 5 17.46 28.89 7.61
CA LYS A 5 18.19 30.11 7.94
C LYS A 5 19.03 29.89 9.19
N GLY A 6 20.20 30.54 9.23
CA GLY A 6 21.04 30.55 10.44
C GLY A 6 20.29 31.15 11.62
N MET A 7 20.30 30.45 12.76
CA MET A 7 19.75 30.96 14.01
C MET A 7 20.75 31.89 14.72
N PRO A 8 20.28 32.77 15.61
CA PRO A 8 21.16 33.56 16.47
C PRO A 8 22.12 32.67 17.26
N HIS A 9 23.27 33.24 17.61
CA HIS A 9 24.27 32.56 18.43
C HIS A 9 23.67 32.17 19.80
N PRO A 10 23.91 30.92 20.30
CA PRO A 10 23.19 30.38 21.46
C PRO A 10 23.79 30.82 22.81
N ASP A 11 23.96 32.12 23.05
CA ASP A 11 24.53 32.66 24.29
C ASP A 11 23.81 32.18 25.56
N TYR A 12 22.49 31.93 25.46
CA TYR A 12 21.65 31.40 26.53
C TYR A 12 22.09 30.00 27.03
N ALA A 13 22.82 29.25 26.21
CA ALA A 13 23.29 27.90 26.54
C ALA A 13 24.71 27.89 27.10
N TYR A 14 25.42 29.03 27.11
CA TYR A 14 26.83 29.09 27.46
C TYR A 14 27.09 28.90 28.96
N ASN A 15 28.07 28.05 29.28
CA ASN A 15 28.57 27.85 30.63
C ASN A 15 30.01 28.35 30.75
N LYS A 16 30.19 29.46 31.46
CA LYS A 16 31.50 30.11 31.67
C LYS A 16 32.54 29.22 32.35
N LYS A 17 32.14 28.34 33.28
CA LYS A 17 33.08 27.46 34.00
C LYS A 17 33.65 26.36 33.10
N ARG A 18 32.82 25.85 32.19
CA ARG A 18 33.19 24.80 31.23
C ARG A 18 33.77 25.35 29.94
N ASN A 19 33.46 26.61 29.61
CA ASN A 19 33.68 27.18 28.28
C ASN A 19 33.02 26.35 27.17
N GLN A 20 31.79 25.89 27.43
CA GLN A 20 31.00 25.01 26.55
C GLN A 20 29.53 25.43 26.60
N TYR A 21 28.74 24.94 25.64
CA TYR A 21 27.31 25.22 25.51
C TYR A 21 26.48 23.98 25.83
N LEU A 22 25.42 24.16 26.60
CA LEU A 22 24.52 23.08 26.97
C LEU A 22 23.68 22.66 25.76
N SER A 23 23.94 21.49 25.19
CA SER A 23 23.26 21.00 23.98
C SER A 23 21.75 20.86 24.19
N THR A 24 21.30 20.44 25.37
CA THR A 24 19.88 20.26 25.69
C THR A 24 19.10 21.57 25.62
N ALA A 25 19.73 22.70 25.97
CA ALA A 25 19.11 24.02 25.86
C ALA A 25 18.93 24.43 24.39
N ILE A 26 19.92 24.12 23.54
CA ILE A 26 19.88 24.40 22.09
C ILE A 26 18.81 23.54 21.42
N LEU A 27 18.77 22.23 21.73
CA LEU A 27 17.74 21.32 21.24
C LEU A 27 16.32 21.79 21.57
N LYS A 28 16.10 22.29 22.80
CA LYS A 28 14.80 22.79 23.22
C LYS A 28 14.34 23.97 22.36
N ILE A 29 15.23 24.94 22.10
CA ILE A 29 14.90 26.09 21.26
C ILE A 29 14.62 25.66 19.81
N LEU A 30 15.43 24.76 19.26
CA LEU A 30 15.21 24.18 17.92
C LEU A 30 13.86 23.47 17.81
N MET A 31 13.39 22.82 18.88
CA MET A 31 12.10 22.13 18.92
C MET A 31 10.90 23.09 19.01
N GLU A 32 11.09 24.27 19.58
CA GLU A 32 10.05 25.29 19.77
C GLU A 32 10.00 26.32 18.61
N GLU A 33 10.95 26.29 17.69
CA GLU A 33 11.03 27.21 16.56
C GLU A 33 9.91 26.99 15.54
N LYS A 34 9.04 28.00 15.39
CA LYS A 34 7.83 27.92 14.57
C LYS A 34 8.13 27.74 13.09
N GLU A 35 9.21 28.38 12.60
CA GLU A 35 9.63 28.28 11.19
C GLU A 35 9.93 26.83 10.80
N TYR A 36 10.35 26.00 11.76
CA TYR A 36 10.79 24.63 11.48
C TYR A 36 9.83 23.54 11.96
N MET A 37 8.69 23.88 12.55
CA MET A 37 7.73 22.89 13.04
C MET A 37 7.17 21.97 11.94
N ALA A 38 7.09 22.44 10.69
CA ALA A 38 6.55 21.67 9.56
C ALA A 38 7.48 20.54 9.09
N TYR A 39 8.80 20.64 9.32
CA TYR A 39 9.74 19.60 8.89
C TYR A 39 9.57 18.34 9.71
N GLU A 40 9.69 17.16 9.10
CA GLU A 40 9.56 15.89 9.82
C GLU A 40 10.68 15.69 10.85
N LYS A 41 11.92 16.06 10.48
CA LYS A 41 13.12 16.00 11.31
C LYS A 41 13.94 17.27 11.16
N LEU A 42 14.65 17.65 12.22
CA LEU A 42 15.54 18.79 12.22
C LEU A 42 16.94 18.37 12.68
N LEU A 43 17.97 18.85 11.98
CA LEU A 43 19.36 18.74 12.43
C LEU A 43 19.93 20.15 12.57
N GLY A 44 20.19 20.57 13.80
CA GLY A 44 21.00 21.74 14.10
C GLY A 44 22.49 21.42 13.92
N VAL A 45 23.23 22.35 13.33
CA VAL A 45 24.69 22.27 13.21
C VAL A 45 25.27 23.51 13.85
N VAL A 46 26.12 23.35 14.85
CA VAL A 46 26.74 24.46 15.58
C VAL A 46 28.26 24.30 15.61
N ASP A 47 28.99 25.40 15.40
CA ASP A 47 30.45 25.42 15.59
C ASP A 47 30.80 25.96 16.98
N GLN A 48 30.25 25.31 18.01
CA GLN A 48 30.53 25.56 19.42
C GLN A 48 30.69 24.24 20.17
N ASP A 49 31.56 24.20 21.18
CA ASP A 49 31.82 23.00 21.97
C ASP A 49 30.62 22.69 22.89
N LEU A 50 30.05 21.50 22.74
CA LEU A 50 28.81 21.10 23.40
C LEU A 50 29.04 20.18 24.61
N TYR A 51 28.17 20.26 25.61
CA TYR A 51 28.13 19.33 26.74
C TYR A 51 26.70 19.03 27.20
N VAL A 52 26.54 17.90 27.87
CA VAL A 52 25.41 17.60 28.78
C VAL A 52 25.97 17.44 30.22
N PRO A 53 25.17 17.65 31.28
CA PRO A 53 25.66 17.69 32.65
C PRO A 53 26.48 16.46 33.08
N GLU A 54 26.13 15.29 32.57
CA GLU A 54 26.72 13.98 32.91
C GLU A 54 28.04 13.69 32.19
N LEU A 55 28.38 14.47 31.16
CA LEU A 55 29.54 14.22 30.29
C LEU A 55 30.48 15.43 30.20
N ASN A 56 31.73 15.17 29.84
CA ASN A 56 32.72 16.24 29.64
C ASN A 56 32.44 17.03 28.35
N PHE A 57 31.98 16.36 27.31
CA PHE A 57 31.53 16.96 26.06
C PHE A 57 30.62 15.98 25.33
N VAL A 58 29.95 16.44 24.29
CA VAL A 58 29.23 15.60 23.33
C VAL A 58 29.54 16.05 21.90
N PHE A 59 29.53 15.11 20.95
CA PHE A 59 29.57 15.45 19.53
C PHE A 59 28.20 15.88 19.02
N GLY A 60 27.14 15.39 19.64
CA GLY A 60 25.78 15.80 19.40
C GLY A 60 24.84 15.32 20.50
N GLU A 61 23.59 15.74 20.38
CA GLU A 61 22.50 15.25 21.22
C GLU A 61 21.24 15.19 20.36
N ALA A 62 20.42 14.16 20.58
CA ALA A 62 19.16 13.97 19.87
C ALA A 62 17.98 13.87 20.85
N GLY A 63 16.89 14.55 20.48
CA GLY A 63 15.55 14.34 21.02
C GLY A 63 14.69 13.52 20.06
N GLN A 64 13.36 13.56 20.25
CA GLN A 64 12.43 12.78 19.42
C GLN A 64 12.46 13.18 17.93
N LYS A 65 12.50 14.48 17.66
CA LYS A 65 12.34 15.05 16.30
C LYS A 65 13.57 15.86 15.84
N VAL A 66 14.34 16.33 16.81
CA VAL A 66 15.42 17.31 16.61
C VAL A 66 16.71 16.70 17.11
N ALA A 67 17.78 16.90 16.35
CA ALA A 67 19.16 16.61 16.71
C ALA A 67 19.99 17.89 16.62
N VAL A 68 21.10 17.95 17.35
CA VAL A 68 22.13 18.98 17.18
C VAL A 68 23.51 18.33 17.18
N ILE A 69 24.40 18.76 16.28
CA ILE A 69 25.81 18.34 16.27
C ILE A 69 26.76 19.54 16.44
N SER A 70 27.87 19.30 17.13
CA SER A 70 29.00 20.21 17.28
C SER A 70 30.07 19.94 16.24
N LEU A 71 30.51 20.97 15.52
CA LEU A 71 31.64 20.88 14.58
C LEU A 71 33.00 21.06 15.27
N THR A 72 33.03 21.70 16.45
CA THR A 72 34.25 22.21 17.06
C THR A 72 35.27 21.12 17.35
N ARG A 73 34.84 20.01 17.94
CA ARG A 73 35.72 18.87 18.27
C ARG A 73 35.95 17.89 17.12
N LEU A 74 35.33 18.10 15.95
CA LEU A 74 35.52 17.26 14.77
C LEU A 74 36.74 17.69 13.93
N ARG A 75 37.20 18.92 14.13
CA ARG A 75 38.39 19.50 13.49
C ARG A 75 39.66 18.94 14.11
N GLN A 76 40.63 18.58 13.27
CA GLN A 76 41.96 18.13 13.72
C GLN A 76 42.70 19.24 14.48
N GLU A 77 42.46 20.49 14.08
CA GLU A 77 43.03 21.70 14.63
C GLU A 77 42.70 21.88 16.12
N PHE A 78 41.54 21.38 16.57
CA PHE A 78 41.16 21.34 18.00
C PHE A 78 42.19 20.58 18.83
N TYR A 79 42.82 19.56 18.23
CA TYR A 79 43.85 18.72 18.83
C TYR A 79 45.26 19.10 18.39
N ARG A 80 45.43 20.29 17.80
CA ARG A 80 46.72 20.82 17.29
C ARG A 80 47.35 19.96 16.19
N LEU A 81 46.52 19.24 15.43
CA LEU A 81 46.94 18.48 14.26
C LEU A 81 46.71 19.29 12.97
N PRO A 82 47.41 18.97 11.87
CA PRO A 82 47.19 19.62 10.59
C PRO A 82 45.73 19.51 10.12
N GLN A 83 45.26 20.56 9.44
CA GLN A 83 43.93 20.59 8.88
C GLN A 83 43.72 19.47 7.85
N ASP A 84 42.59 18.79 7.95
CA ASP A 84 42.13 17.81 6.97
C ASP A 84 40.63 17.99 6.75
N GLN A 85 40.29 18.63 5.63
CA GLN A 85 38.90 18.94 5.29
C GLN A 85 38.10 17.69 4.92
N THR A 86 38.74 16.70 4.30
CA THR A 86 38.09 15.43 3.94
C THR A 86 37.67 14.68 5.19
N LEU A 87 38.59 14.58 6.17
CA LEU A 87 38.31 13.93 7.44
C LEU A 87 37.28 14.70 8.27
N PHE A 88 37.36 16.04 8.29
CA PHE A 88 36.37 16.88 8.94
C PHE A 88 34.95 16.65 8.37
N HIS A 89 34.77 16.65 7.05
CA HIS A 89 33.48 16.38 6.43
C HIS A 89 32.97 14.97 6.71
N LYS A 90 33.85 13.96 6.66
CA LYS A 90 33.49 12.58 7.02
C LYS A 90 32.94 12.53 8.44
N ARG A 91 33.66 13.10 9.40
CA ARG A 91 33.25 13.15 10.82
C ARG A 91 31.91 13.86 11.01
N ALA A 92 31.74 15.03 10.37
CA ALA A 92 30.50 15.80 10.45
C ALA A 92 29.30 15.00 9.92
N LEU A 93 29.48 14.30 8.79
CA LEU A 93 28.44 13.43 8.23
C LEU A 93 28.14 12.24 9.16
N THR A 94 29.17 11.60 9.70
CA THR A 94 29.02 10.47 10.62
C THR A 94 28.23 10.85 11.87
N GLU A 95 28.55 11.97 12.51
CA GLU A 95 27.82 12.42 13.69
C GLU A 95 26.41 12.92 13.33
N ALA A 96 26.24 13.60 12.19
CA ALA A 96 24.91 13.99 11.70
C ALA A 96 23.98 12.77 11.52
N VAL A 97 24.48 11.70 10.88
CA VAL A 97 23.70 10.47 10.66
C VAL A 97 23.47 9.72 11.98
N HIS A 98 24.42 9.72 12.91
CA HIS A 98 24.25 9.13 14.24
C HIS A 98 23.09 9.79 14.99
N GLU A 99 23.11 11.11 15.13
CA GLU A 99 22.08 11.84 15.86
C GLU A 99 20.72 11.76 15.15
N LEU A 100 20.68 11.87 13.82
CA LEU A 100 19.44 11.64 13.06
C LEU A 100 18.92 10.21 13.26
N GLY A 101 19.80 9.21 13.32
CA GLY A 101 19.43 7.83 13.61
C GLY A 101 18.64 7.69 14.91
N HIS A 102 19.01 8.43 15.96
CA HIS A 102 18.22 8.53 17.19
C HIS A 102 16.84 9.16 16.98
N THR A 103 16.76 10.24 16.20
CA THR A 103 15.45 10.86 15.86
C THR A 103 14.54 9.90 15.06
N TYR A 104 15.13 8.93 14.35
CA TYR A 104 14.42 7.85 13.63
C TYR A 104 14.21 6.59 14.49
N GLY A 105 14.39 6.70 15.82
CA GLY A 105 14.04 5.66 16.78
C GLY A 105 15.10 4.57 16.97
N LEU A 106 16.33 4.76 16.48
CA LEU A 106 17.43 3.84 16.77
C LEU A 106 18.07 4.15 18.13
N GLY A 107 18.57 3.13 18.80
CA GLY A 107 19.45 3.27 19.97
C GLY A 107 20.91 2.99 19.59
N HIS A 108 21.81 3.09 20.56
CA HIS A 108 23.23 2.75 20.33
C HIS A 108 23.41 1.29 19.90
N CYS A 109 24.37 1.08 19.00
CA CYS A 109 24.76 -0.23 18.48
C CYS A 109 26.04 -0.73 19.18
N ARG A 110 26.18 -2.05 19.30
CA ARG A 110 27.40 -2.70 19.81
C ARG A 110 28.48 -2.90 18.74
N ASN A 111 28.13 -2.79 17.45
CA ASN A 111 29.08 -2.94 16.36
C ASN A 111 29.93 -1.67 16.22
N PRO A 112 31.25 -1.72 16.44
CA PRO A 112 32.13 -0.54 16.43
C PRO A 112 32.31 0.11 15.04
N GLN A 113 31.82 -0.53 13.98
CA GLN A 113 31.86 -0.01 12.60
C GLN A 113 30.53 0.63 12.18
N CYS A 114 29.46 0.45 12.96
CA CYS A 114 28.15 1.04 12.65
C CYS A 114 28.12 2.52 13.04
N VAL A 115 27.49 3.36 12.23
CA VAL A 115 27.27 4.77 12.56
C VAL A 115 26.59 4.95 13.92
N MET A 116 25.68 4.05 14.32
CA MET A 116 25.01 4.06 15.62
C MET A 116 25.87 3.58 16.80
N PHE A 117 27.16 3.29 16.62
CA PHE A 117 28.07 3.03 17.75
C PHE A 117 28.29 4.31 18.56
N PHE A 118 28.21 4.20 19.89
CA PHE A 118 28.42 5.33 20.79
C PHE A 118 29.89 5.74 20.81
N SER A 119 30.18 6.97 20.35
CA SER A 119 31.54 7.51 20.31
C SER A 119 31.89 8.18 21.63
N ASN A 120 32.86 7.63 22.36
CA ASN A 120 33.43 8.29 23.55
C ASN A 120 34.62 9.19 23.21
N SER A 121 35.19 9.00 22.03
CA SER A 121 36.37 9.71 21.55
C SER A 121 36.26 9.99 20.06
N LEU A 122 37.07 10.93 19.57
CA LEU A 122 37.15 11.21 18.14
C LEU A 122 37.62 10.00 17.32
N MET A 123 38.46 9.15 17.91
CA MET A 123 38.95 7.93 17.29
C MET A 123 37.83 6.91 17.06
N ASP A 124 36.80 6.88 17.93
CA ASP A 124 35.62 6.04 17.71
C ASP A 124 34.81 6.51 16.49
N THR A 125 34.67 7.84 16.33
CA THR A 125 34.06 8.46 15.15
C THR A 125 34.87 8.21 13.88
N ASP A 126 36.20 8.23 13.95
CA ASP A 126 37.07 7.92 12.81
C ASP A 126 36.98 6.46 12.36
N ARG A 127 36.87 5.56 13.35
CA ARG A 127 36.76 4.11 13.14
C ARG A 127 35.48 3.74 12.42
N LYS A 128 34.35 4.37 12.77
CA LYS A 128 33.07 4.14 12.11
C LYS A 128 32.92 4.98 10.83
N GLY A 129 31.99 4.59 9.98
CA GLY A 129 31.55 5.39 8.83
C GLY A 129 30.14 5.94 9.04
N PRO A 130 29.60 6.73 8.09
CA PRO A 130 28.20 7.18 8.13
C PRO A 130 27.19 6.06 7.87
N GLU A 131 27.63 4.83 7.59
CA GLU A 131 26.76 3.72 7.21
C GLU A 131 26.19 2.96 8.43
N PHE A 132 24.92 2.54 8.31
CA PHE A 132 24.34 1.56 9.21
C PHE A 132 24.90 0.16 8.94
N CYS A 133 25.11 -0.63 9.99
CA CYS A 133 25.26 -2.07 9.83
C CYS A 133 23.93 -2.70 9.39
N MET A 134 23.97 -3.94 8.86
CA MET A 134 22.77 -4.64 8.37
C MET A 134 21.60 -4.64 9.37
N GLU A 135 21.89 -4.87 10.66
CA GLU A 135 20.86 -4.92 11.70
C GLU A 135 20.27 -3.55 12.03
N CYS A 136 21.08 -2.49 12.06
CA CYS A 136 20.56 -1.13 12.26
C CYS A 136 19.80 -0.64 11.03
N ASN A 137 20.23 -1.01 9.83
CA ASN A 137 19.53 -0.70 8.60
C ASN A 137 18.16 -1.39 8.56
N ARG A 138 18.09 -2.68 8.94
CA ARG A 138 16.82 -3.41 9.08
C ARG A 138 15.88 -2.72 10.08
N LYS A 139 16.38 -2.38 11.27
CA LYS A 139 15.58 -1.66 12.29
C LYS A 139 15.14 -0.27 11.80
N PHE A 140 16.00 0.44 11.10
CA PHE A 140 15.68 1.74 10.50
C PHE A 140 14.53 1.59 9.50
N LEU A 141 14.64 0.63 8.59
CA LEU A 141 13.62 0.32 7.60
C LEU A 141 12.33 -0.23 8.21
N GLU A 142 12.36 -0.91 9.36
CA GLU A 142 11.17 -1.39 10.06
C GLU A 142 10.45 -0.28 10.82
N LYS A 143 11.20 0.54 11.57
CA LYS A 143 10.64 1.63 12.38
C LYS A 143 10.20 2.82 11.55
N ASN A 144 10.88 3.04 10.42
CA ASN A 144 10.62 4.11 9.46
C ASN A 144 10.21 3.51 8.12
N ARG A 145 9.72 2.26 8.13
CA ARG A 145 8.87 1.78 7.04
C ARG A 145 7.82 2.86 6.92
N PRO A 146 7.62 3.47 5.75
CA PRO A 146 6.53 4.40 5.61
C PRO A 146 5.30 3.68 6.14
N VAL A 147 4.77 4.18 7.27
CA VAL A 147 3.39 3.93 7.62
C VAL A 147 2.69 4.71 6.53
N GLU A 148 2.56 4.06 5.36
CA GLU A 148 1.76 4.58 4.29
C GLU A 148 0.38 4.75 4.91
N GLY A 149 0.09 5.97 5.33
CA GLY A 149 -1.15 6.63 4.98
C GLY A 149 -1.27 6.71 3.46
N ARG A 150 -1.15 5.56 2.76
CA ARG A 150 -2.00 5.31 1.62
C ARG A 150 -3.38 5.48 2.21
N MET A 151 -4.09 6.52 1.78
CA MET A 151 -5.50 6.29 1.52
C MET A 151 -5.56 4.94 0.82
N LYS A 152 -6.17 3.94 1.45
CA LYS A 152 -6.46 2.68 0.79
C LYS A 152 -7.17 3.07 -0.50
N LYS A 153 -6.48 2.95 -1.64
CA LYS A 153 -7.06 3.28 -2.92
C LYS A 153 -7.97 2.12 -3.26
N PHE A 154 -9.26 2.32 -3.02
CA PHE A 154 -10.29 1.42 -3.52
C PHE A 154 -10.43 1.67 -5.01
N ILE A 155 -10.36 0.59 -5.79
CA ILE A 155 -10.59 0.61 -7.23
C ILE A 155 -11.87 -0.17 -7.43
N GLU A 156 -12.89 0.50 -7.95
CA GLU A 156 -14.15 -0.13 -8.32
C GLU A 156 -13.92 -1.00 -9.57
N LEU A 157 -14.35 -2.26 -9.49
CA LEU A 157 -14.24 -3.25 -10.56
C LEU A 157 -15.61 -3.72 -11.05
N ASN A 158 -16.70 -3.18 -10.49
CA ASN A 158 -18.06 -3.44 -10.93
C ASN A 158 -18.49 -2.45 -12.01
N HIS A 159 -19.29 -2.91 -12.96
CA HIS A 159 -20.10 -2.03 -13.78
C HIS A 159 -21.29 -1.49 -12.99
N THR A 160 -21.62 -0.21 -13.16
CA THR A 160 -22.81 0.41 -12.55
C THR A 160 -24.08 -0.29 -13.05
N LEU A 161 -24.96 -0.63 -12.12
CA LEU A 161 -26.29 -1.15 -12.43
C LEU A 161 -27.27 0.00 -12.66
N GLU A 162 -27.98 -0.05 -13.78
CA GLU A 162 -28.95 0.97 -14.19
C GLU A 162 -30.32 0.33 -14.51
N ASP A 163 -31.40 1.08 -14.27
CA ASP A 163 -32.75 0.63 -14.61
C ASP A 163 -32.88 0.37 -16.12
N GLY A 164 -33.44 -0.78 -16.49
CA GLY A 164 -33.67 -1.12 -17.89
C GLY A 164 -32.41 -1.34 -18.73
N MET A 165 -31.22 -1.42 -18.11
CA MET A 165 -29.97 -1.69 -18.83
C MET A 165 -30.01 -3.04 -19.54
N MET A 166 -29.13 -3.21 -20.54
CA MET A 166 -29.01 -4.51 -21.21
C MET A 166 -28.45 -5.57 -20.25
N ALA A 167 -29.12 -6.71 -20.22
CA ALA A 167 -28.63 -7.93 -19.61
C ALA A 167 -28.07 -8.87 -20.69
N TYR A 168 -27.54 -10.02 -20.29
CA TYR A 168 -27.21 -11.09 -21.22
C TYR A 168 -28.37 -11.37 -22.18
N PRO A 169 -28.14 -11.46 -23.51
CA PRO A 169 -29.21 -11.62 -24.48
C PRO A 169 -30.19 -12.75 -24.14
N GLY A 170 -31.46 -12.39 -23.97
CA GLY A 170 -32.53 -13.31 -23.57
C GLY A 170 -32.91 -13.27 -22.08
N LEU A 171 -32.11 -12.63 -21.22
CA LEU A 171 -32.48 -12.39 -19.82
C LEU A 171 -33.36 -11.14 -19.65
N PRO A 172 -34.22 -11.10 -18.62
CA PRO A 172 -35.00 -9.92 -18.31
C PRO A 172 -34.09 -8.76 -17.91
N ARG A 173 -34.44 -7.55 -18.39
CA ARG A 173 -33.78 -6.31 -17.97
C ARG A 173 -34.13 -6.01 -16.51
N PRO A 174 -33.20 -5.43 -15.73
CA PRO A 174 -33.45 -5.15 -14.33
C PRO A 174 -34.44 -4.00 -14.21
N LYS A 175 -35.28 -4.04 -13.17
CA LYS A 175 -36.10 -2.92 -12.74
C LYS A 175 -35.54 -2.35 -11.45
N ILE A 176 -34.96 -1.17 -11.51
CA ILE A 176 -34.31 -0.48 -10.41
C ILE A 176 -34.98 0.87 -10.23
N GLY A 177 -35.61 1.10 -9.07
CA GLY A 177 -36.31 2.36 -8.87
C GLY A 177 -37.01 2.45 -7.53
N ALA A 178 -37.97 3.37 -7.44
CA ALA A 178 -38.66 3.63 -6.20
C ALA A 178 -39.77 2.59 -5.98
N PHE A 179 -39.73 1.89 -4.85
CA PHE A 179 -40.94 1.33 -4.25
C PHE A 179 -41.81 2.43 -3.65
N LEU A 180 -41.16 3.40 -2.99
CA LEU A 180 -41.78 4.61 -2.45
C LEU A 180 -40.81 5.77 -2.68
N ASP A 181 -41.22 6.79 -3.43
CA ASP A 181 -40.40 7.98 -3.63
C ASP A 181 -40.62 9.03 -2.53
N HIS A 182 -39.77 10.05 -2.51
CA HIS A 182 -39.82 11.13 -1.54
C HIS A 182 -41.20 11.78 -1.47
N LYS A 183 -41.79 12.14 -2.61
CA LYS A 183 -43.10 12.81 -2.69
C LYS A 183 -44.21 11.93 -2.12
N ALA A 184 -44.22 10.65 -2.48
CA ALA A 184 -45.20 9.66 -2.03
C ALA A 184 -45.04 9.31 -0.54
N SER A 185 -43.85 9.51 0.03
CA SER A 185 -43.59 9.26 1.46
C SER A 185 -44.05 10.40 2.38
N ARG A 186 -44.08 11.67 1.91
CA ARG A 186 -44.30 12.88 2.74
C ARG A 186 -45.54 12.81 3.62
N SER A 187 -46.66 12.39 3.05
CA SER A 187 -47.94 12.32 3.77
C SER A 187 -47.91 11.34 4.94
N ARG A 188 -47.04 10.33 4.90
CA ARG A 188 -46.85 9.38 6.00
C ARG A 188 -46.13 9.99 7.20
N TYR A 189 -45.43 11.10 7.00
CA TYR A 189 -44.62 11.79 8.01
C TYR A 189 -45.13 13.20 8.30
N ASN A 190 -46.40 13.50 8.00
CA ASN A 190 -47.02 14.82 8.21
C ASN A 190 -46.18 15.98 7.62
N ASP A 191 -45.61 15.75 6.44
CA ASP A 191 -44.74 16.69 5.71
C ASP A 191 -43.49 17.15 6.50
N GLN A 192 -43.14 16.48 7.60
CA GLN A 192 -41.94 16.76 8.40
C GLN A 192 -40.69 16.03 7.88
N ALA A 193 -40.88 14.97 7.09
CA ALA A 193 -39.79 14.18 6.51
C ALA A 193 -40.22 13.55 5.17
N GLU A 194 -39.23 13.18 4.36
CA GLU A 194 -39.40 12.42 3.14
C GLU A 194 -38.30 11.38 2.98
N PHE A 195 -38.64 10.21 2.44
CA PHE A 195 -37.73 9.08 2.28
C PHE A 195 -37.90 8.44 0.90
N TYR A 196 -36.82 7.87 0.38
CA TYR A 196 -36.82 7.04 -0.81
C TYR A 196 -36.56 5.59 -0.40
N LEU A 197 -37.50 4.70 -0.71
CA LEU A 197 -37.33 3.26 -0.55
C LEU A 197 -37.13 2.68 -1.95
N GLY A 198 -35.92 2.21 -2.23
CA GLY A 198 -35.60 1.55 -3.48
C GLY A 198 -36.16 0.12 -3.57
N LYS A 199 -36.47 -0.32 -4.78
CA LYS A 199 -36.72 -1.72 -5.16
C LYS A 199 -35.76 -2.07 -6.29
N VAL A 200 -35.19 -3.26 -6.19
CA VAL A 200 -34.38 -3.89 -7.23
C VAL A 200 -35.03 -5.22 -7.58
N GLU A 201 -35.36 -5.43 -8.84
CA GLU A 201 -35.83 -6.70 -9.40
C GLU A 201 -34.91 -7.06 -10.57
N MET A 202 -34.07 -8.09 -10.39
CA MET A 202 -33.08 -8.50 -11.36
C MET A 202 -32.76 -10.00 -11.21
N VAL A 203 -32.22 -10.60 -12.27
CA VAL A 203 -31.53 -11.90 -12.18
C VAL A 203 -30.16 -11.70 -11.53
N CYS A 204 -29.67 -12.71 -10.81
CA CYS A 204 -28.41 -12.59 -10.06
C CYS A 204 -27.16 -12.54 -10.96
N ASN A 205 -27.24 -13.13 -12.16
CA ASN A 205 -26.20 -13.08 -13.19
C ASN A 205 -26.35 -11.82 -14.06
N LEU A 206 -26.30 -10.63 -13.43
CA LEU A 206 -26.43 -9.34 -14.11
C LEU A 206 -25.38 -8.35 -13.62
N GLY A 207 -24.79 -7.59 -14.56
CA GLY A 207 -23.67 -6.70 -14.26
C GLY A 207 -22.43 -7.51 -13.89
N THR A 208 -21.66 -7.02 -12.93
CA THR A 208 -20.53 -7.76 -12.34
C THR A 208 -21.05 -8.62 -11.19
N TYR A 209 -20.87 -9.95 -11.28
CA TYR A 209 -21.42 -10.90 -10.32
C TYR A 209 -20.46 -12.04 -10.00
N LEU A 210 -20.75 -12.75 -8.91
CA LEU A 210 -20.01 -13.91 -8.43
C LEU A 210 -20.87 -15.17 -8.62
N ASP A 211 -20.32 -16.17 -9.29
CA ASP A 211 -20.88 -17.52 -9.30
C ASP A 211 -20.24 -18.40 -8.23
N SER A 212 -21.10 -19.15 -7.56
CA SER A 212 -20.79 -20.15 -6.53
C SER A 212 -21.06 -21.55 -7.06
N PRO A 213 -20.59 -22.63 -6.38
CA PRO A 213 -20.84 -23.99 -6.83
C PRO A 213 -22.31 -24.31 -7.12
N PHE A 214 -23.24 -23.72 -6.37
CA PHE A 214 -24.68 -23.86 -6.60
C PHE A 214 -25.14 -23.47 -8.01
N HIS A 215 -24.46 -22.51 -8.66
CA HIS A 215 -24.76 -22.12 -10.05
C HIS A 215 -24.76 -23.32 -11.01
N ARG A 216 -23.87 -24.30 -10.76
CA ARG A 216 -23.71 -25.49 -11.60
C ARG A 216 -24.24 -26.77 -10.96
N TYR A 217 -24.11 -26.89 -9.64
CA TYR A 217 -24.33 -28.12 -8.88
C TYR A 217 -25.42 -27.91 -7.82
N PRO A 218 -26.56 -28.60 -7.89
CA PRO A 218 -27.68 -28.38 -6.95
C PRO A 218 -27.33 -28.55 -5.47
N ASP A 219 -26.35 -29.40 -5.15
CA ASP A 219 -25.87 -29.65 -3.78
C ASP A 219 -24.64 -28.79 -3.43
N GLY A 220 -24.20 -27.92 -4.33
CA GLY A 220 -23.08 -27.00 -4.11
C GLY A 220 -23.45 -25.85 -3.19
N LEU A 221 -22.43 -25.23 -2.58
CA LEU A 221 -22.63 -24.06 -1.72
C LEU A 221 -23.20 -22.89 -2.54
N ASP A 222 -24.25 -22.26 -2.02
CA ASP A 222 -24.75 -21.00 -2.55
C ASP A 222 -23.96 -19.80 -2.00
N LEU A 223 -24.26 -18.60 -2.51
CA LEU A 223 -23.56 -17.35 -2.13
C LEU A 223 -23.65 -17.03 -0.63
N SER A 224 -24.73 -17.41 0.05
CA SER A 224 -24.91 -17.16 1.49
C SER A 224 -23.99 -18.04 2.35
N GLN A 225 -23.61 -19.20 1.81
CA GLN A 225 -22.79 -20.21 2.48
C GLN A 225 -21.29 -20.05 2.24
N ILE A 226 -20.87 -19.20 1.30
CA ILE A 226 -19.44 -18.96 1.04
C ILE A 226 -18.78 -18.25 2.24
N PRO A 227 -17.69 -18.81 2.82
CA PRO A 227 -16.93 -18.18 3.90
C PRO A 227 -16.33 -16.83 3.49
N LEU A 228 -16.27 -15.86 4.40
CA LEU A 228 -15.82 -14.49 4.06
C LEU A 228 -14.35 -14.45 3.61
N GLU A 229 -13.49 -15.31 4.15
CA GLU A 229 -12.09 -15.45 3.75
C GLU A 229 -11.90 -15.82 2.27
N ARG A 230 -12.92 -16.45 1.65
CA ARG A 230 -12.94 -16.80 0.21
C ARG A 230 -13.27 -15.61 -0.69
N VAL A 231 -13.81 -14.51 -0.15
CA VAL A 231 -14.41 -13.39 -0.92
C VAL A 231 -13.99 -12.00 -0.45
N ALA A 232 -13.33 -11.87 0.70
CA ALA A 232 -12.96 -10.58 1.29
C ALA A 232 -11.46 -10.51 1.59
N GLY A 233 -10.73 -9.63 0.91
CA GLY A 233 -9.33 -9.39 1.19
C GLY A 233 -8.37 -10.45 0.64
N ILE A 234 -8.79 -11.13 -0.43
CA ILE A 234 -8.01 -12.19 -1.09
C ILE A 234 -6.78 -11.55 -1.76
N PRO A 235 -5.56 -12.12 -1.64
CA PRO A 235 -4.44 -11.67 -2.46
C PRO A 235 -4.78 -11.75 -3.95
N GLY A 236 -4.67 -10.64 -4.66
CA GLY A 236 -4.96 -10.59 -6.09
C GLY A 236 -3.72 -10.80 -6.96
N ILE A 237 -3.94 -11.34 -8.16
CA ILE A 237 -3.00 -11.29 -9.28
C ILE A 237 -3.75 -10.94 -10.56
N VAL A 238 -3.23 -10.02 -11.35
CA VAL A 238 -3.75 -9.71 -12.69
C VAL A 238 -2.87 -10.41 -13.73
N LEU A 239 -3.49 -11.16 -14.63
CA LEU A 239 -2.84 -11.81 -15.76
C LEU A 239 -3.40 -11.24 -17.06
N ASP A 240 -2.52 -10.92 -18.01
CA ASP A 240 -2.94 -10.52 -19.35
C ASP A 240 -3.39 -11.75 -20.12
N GLY A 241 -4.67 -11.79 -20.51
CA GLY A 241 -5.25 -12.86 -21.32
C GLY A 241 -5.04 -12.60 -22.80
N VAL A 242 -4.20 -13.40 -23.45
CA VAL A 242 -4.00 -13.32 -24.91
C VAL A 242 -5.14 -14.06 -25.59
N ILE A 243 -5.96 -13.32 -26.35
CA ILE A 243 -7.08 -13.86 -27.12
C ILE A 243 -6.56 -14.41 -28.46
N SER A 244 -6.73 -15.71 -28.70
CA SER A 244 -6.40 -16.34 -29.98
C SER A 244 -7.50 -16.15 -31.03
N SER A 245 -7.23 -16.54 -32.28
CA SER A 245 -8.17 -16.37 -33.40
C SER A 245 -9.51 -17.11 -33.22
N ASN A 246 -9.52 -18.20 -32.46
CA ASN A 246 -10.73 -18.93 -32.05
C ASN A 246 -11.37 -18.39 -30.76
N ARG A 247 -10.97 -17.19 -30.30
CA ARG A 247 -11.43 -16.51 -29.07
C ARG A 247 -10.98 -17.12 -27.75
N SER A 248 -10.27 -18.26 -27.74
CA SER A 248 -9.79 -18.84 -26.48
C SER A 248 -8.69 -17.98 -25.85
N ILE A 249 -8.65 -17.94 -24.52
CA ILE A 249 -7.62 -17.27 -23.73
C ILE A 249 -6.68 -18.32 -23.18
N SER A 250 -5.38 -18.08 -23.36
CA SER A 250 -4.32 -18.83 -22.69
C SER A 250 -3.66 -17.96 -21.63
N LEU A 251 -3.47 -18.52 -20.44
CA LEU A 251 -2.74 -17.88 -19.34
C LEU A 251 -1.28 -18.34 -19.33
N GLU A 252 -0.34 -17.40 -19.29
CA GLU A 252 1.10 -17.69 -19.24
C GLU A 252 1.70 -17.21 -17.91
N VAL A 253 1.79 -18.12 -16.94
CA VAL A 253 2.36 -17.82 -15.60
C VAL A 253 2.81 -19.12 -14.91
N GLY A 254 3.75 -19.01 -13.96
CA GLY A 254 4.15 -20.15 -13.13
C GLY A 254 3.02 -20.61 -12.19
N PRO A 255 2.79 -21.92 -12.00
CA PRO A 255 1.69 -22.42 -11.16
C PRO A 255 1.70 -21.88 -9.71
N SER A 256 2.88 -21.65 -9.13
CA SER A 256 3.01 -21.17 -7.75
C SER A 256 2.51 -19.74 -7.53
N GLU A 257 2.32 -18.94 -8.58
CA GLU A 257 1.89 -17.55 -8.46
C GLU A 257 0.38 -17.42 -8.17
N MET A 258 -0.43 -18.46 -8.46
CA MET A 258 -1.90 -18.40 -8.38
C MET A 258 -2.51 -19.01 -7.11
N HIS A 259 -1.71 -19.73 -6.31
CA HIS A 259 -2.19 -20.44 -5.14
C HIS A 259 -2.88 -19.52 -4.12
N GLU A 260 -4.12 -19.87 -3.76
CA GLU A 260 -5.00 -19.12 -2.84
C GLU A 260 -5.24 -17.66 -3.24
N ARG A 261 -5.08 -17.32 -4.53
CA ARG A 261 -5.28 -15.96 -5.06
C ARG A 261 -6.58 -15.80 -5.82
N ALA A 262 -7.02 -14.55 -5.90
CA ALA A 262 -7.97 -14.11 -6.91
C ALA A 262 -7.20 -13.82 -8.21
N VAL A 263 -7.42 -14.64 -9.23
CA VAL A 263 -6.76 -14.53 -10.55
C VAL A 263 -7.66 -13.72 -11.48
N LEU A 264 -7.28 -12.48 -11.76
CA LEU A 264 -8.04 -11.57 -12.61
C LEU A 264 -7.46 -11.56 -14.02
N VAL A 265 -8.22 -12.02 -15.00
CA VAL A 265 -7.81 -12.11 -16.41
C VAL A 265 -8.22 -10.82 -17.11
N ARG A 266 -7.21 -10.04 -17.52
CA ARG A 266 -7.37 -8.78 -18.22
C ARG A 266 -7.25 -8.98 -19.72
N THR A 267 -8.28 -8.58 -20.45
CA THR A 267 -8.29 -8.58 -21.92
C THR A 267 -8.59 -7.20 -22.50
N GLY A 268 -9.17 -6.30 -21.70
CA GLY A 268 -9.68 -5.00 -22.14
C GLY A 268 -11.07 -5.07 -22.78
N TRP A 269 -11.78 -6.20 -22.64
CA TRP A 269 -13.15 -6.38 -23.17
C TRP A 269 -14.16 -5.44 -22.49
N ASP A 270 -13.91 -5.07 -21.24
CA ASP A 270 -14.68 -4.09 -20.46
C ASP A 270 -14.87 -2.74 -21.18
N LYS A 271 -13.93 -2.34 -22.04
CA LYS A 271 -14.03 -1.12 -22.87
C LYS A 271 -15.22 -1.11 -23.83
N ARG A 272 -15.81 -2.28 -24.11
CA ARG A 272 -16.99 -2.43 -24.98
C ARG A 272 -18.30 -2.28 -24.22
N TRP A 273 -18.27 -2.25 -22.88
CA TRP A 273 -19.47 -2.19 -22.05
C TRP A 273 -20.42 -1.06 -22.46
N GLY A 274 -21.72 -1.33 -22.45
CA GLY A 274 -22.75 -0.39 -22.88
C GLY A 274 -22.94 -0.29 -24.40
N THR A 275 -22.18 -1.04 -25.20
CA THR A 275 -22.35 -1.15 -26.66
C THR A 275 -22.84 -2.55 -27.06
N ASP A 276 -23.47 -2.67 -28.23
CA ASP A 276 -23.86 -3.97 -28.79
C ASP A 276 -22.65 -4.91 -28.97
N GLY A 277 -21.48 -4.33 -29.26
CA GLY A 277 -20.22 -5.04 -29.44
C GLY A 277 -19.70 -5.75 -28.19
N TYR A 278 -20.23 -5.44 -26.99
CA TYR A 278 -19.91 -6.20 -25.77
C TYR A 278 -20.49 -7.62 -25.82
N TRP A 279 -21.65 -7.78 -26.47
CA TRP A 279 -22.44 -9.01 -26.53
C TRP A 279 -22.13 -9.87 -27.76
N GLU A 280 -21.22 -9.42 -28.62
CA GLU A 280 -20.64 -10.28 -29.65
C GLU A 280 -19.97 -11.51 -29.00
N PRO A 281 -19.84 -12.65 -29.72
CA PRO A 281 -19.15 -13.83 -29.21
C PRO A 281 -17.78 -13.47 -28.62
N GLY A 282 -17.72 -13.49 -27.29
CA GLY A 282 -16.58 -13.00 -26.53
C GLY A 282 -15.46 -14.03 -26.43
N PRO A 283 -14.33 -13.64 -25.83
CA PRO A 283 -13.31 -14.58 -25.46
C PRO A 283 -13.77 -15.52 -24.35
N PHE A 284 -13.10 -16.66 -24.19
CA PHE A 284 -13.40 -17.66 -23.17
C PHE A 284 -12.12 -18.33 -22.68
N LEU A 285 -12.13 -18.99 -21.52
CA LEU A 285 -10.95 -19.68 -21.00
C LEU A 285 -10.68 -20.97 -21.77
N SER A 286 -9.46 -21.16 -22.28
CA SER A 286 -9.05 -22.44 -22.87
C SER A 286 -9.00 -23.55 -21.83
N GLU A 287 -9.15 -24.81 -22.27
CA GLU A 287 -9.00 -25.98 -21.38
C GLU A 287 -7.67 -25.98 -20.62
N LYS A 288 -6.58 -25.61 -21.28
CA LYS A 288 -5.25 -25.50 -20.65
C LYS A 288 -5.22 -24.45 -19.52
N SER A 289 -5.97 -23.35 -19.67
CA SER A 289 -6.05 -22.31 -18.63
C SER A 289 -6.94 -22.75 -17.48
N ILE A 290 -8.03 -23.47 -17.77
CA ILE A 290 -8.87 -24.11 -16.75
C ILE A 290 -8.04 -25.10 -15.94
N ASP A 291 -7.28 -25.98 -16.61
CA ASP A 291 -6.36 -26.92 -15.97
C ASP A 291 -5.36 -26.18 -15.08
N LEU A 292 -4.73 -25.13 -15.60
CA LEU A 292 -3.73 -24.37 -14.87
C LEU A 292 -4.29 -23.74 -13.59
N LEU A 293 -5.49 -23.14 -13.65
CA LEU A 293 -6.16 -22.55 -12.48
C LEU A 293 -6.44 -23.61 -11.39
N ILE A 294 -6.94 -24.78 -11.79
CA ILE A 294 -7.24 -25.89 -10.88
C ILE A 294 -5.96 -26.43 -10.25
N HIS A 295 -4.96 -26.81 -11.05
CA HIS A 295 -3.70 -27.39 -10.55
C HIS A 295 -2.92 -26.42 -9.67
N SER A 296 -3.08 -25.11 -9.87
CA SER A 296 -2.43 -24.08 -9.06
C SER A 296 -3.17 -23.78 -7.75
N GLY A 297 -4.39 -24.29 -7.57
CA GLY A 297 -5.22 -24.02 -6.40
C GLY A 297 -5.62 -22.55 -6.28
N ALA A 298 -6.06 -21.94 -7.39
CA ALA A 298 -6.62 -20.59 -7.34
C ALA A 298 -7.85 -20.54 -6.43
N ASN A 299 -8.04 -19.44 -5.69
CA ASN A 299 -9.22 -19.27 -4.85
C ASN A 299 -10.46 -18.88 -5.68
N LEU A 300 -10.25 -18.04 -6.69
CA LEU A 300 -11.28 -17.51 -7.58
C LEU A 300 -10.63 -17.05 -8.89
N VAL A 301 -11.37 -17.14 -10.00
CA VAL A 301 -11.02 -16.47 -11.26
C VAL A 301 -12.01 -15.35 -11.56
N GLY A 302 -11.50 -14.20 -11.98
CA GLY A 302 -12.30 -13.05 -12.41
C GLY A 302 -11.97 -12.67 -13.84
N VAL A 303 -12.96 -12.33 -14.65
CA VAL A 303 -12.78 -11.97 -16.07
C VAL A 303 -13.49 -10.67 -16.42
N ASP A 304 -12.92 -9.90 -17.36
CA ASP A 304 -13.50 -8.63 -17.85
C ASP A 304 -14.45 -8.78 -19.06
N PHE A 305 -14.82 -10.02 -19.37
CA PHE A 305 -15.75 -10.41 -20.43
C PHE A 305 -16.94 -11.19 -19.84
N TRP A 306 -17.91 -11.50 -20.69
CA TRP A 306 -19.25 -11.87 -20.24
C TRP A 306 -19.48 -13.37 -20.00
N ASN A 307 -18.55 -14.25 -20.39
CA ASN A 307 -18.63 -15.66 -20.03
C ASN A 307 -17.27 -16.34 -20.05
N VAL A 308 -16.94 -17.09 -19.00
CA VAL A 308 -15.69 -17.90 -18.97
C VAL A 308 -15.71 -19.08 -19.94
N ASP A 309 -16.88 -19.50 -20.43
CA ASP A 309 -17.04 -20.58 -21.40
C ASP A 309 -17.28 -20.10 -22.83
N ASP A 310 -16.92 -20.95 -23.80
CA ASP A 310 -17.45 -20.77 -25.15
C ASP A 310 -18.94 -21.07 -25.14
N THR A 311 -19.77 -20.08 -25.44
CA THR A 311 -21.21 -20.26 -25.38
C THR A 311 -21.78 -21.21 -26.43
N LEU A 312 -20.98 -21.61 -27.40
CA LEU A 312 -21.30 -22.65 -28.38
C LEU A 312 -21.04 -24.07 -27.85
N ASP A 313 -20.24 -24.24 -26.80
CA ASP A 313 -19.98 -25.55 -26.19
C ASP A 313 -21.01 -25.84 -25.08
N PRO A 314 -21.96 -26.77 -25.29
CA PRO A 314 -22.99 -27.08 -24.30
C PRO A 314 -22.42 -27.70 -23.01
N ALA A 315 -21.19 -28.21 -23.02
CA ALA A 315 -20.56 -28.79 -21.84
C ALA A 315 -20.18 -27.74 -20.78
N ARG A 316 -19.95 -26.48 -21.20
CA ARG A 316 -19.52 -25.37 -20.33
C ARG A 316 -18.37 -25.80 -19.40
N PRO A 317 -17.21 -26.20 -19.97
CA PRO A 317 -16.11 -26.81 -19.22
C PRO A 317 -15.52 -25.92 -18.12
N ALA A 318 -15.48 -24.59 -18.28
CA ALA A 318 -14.97 -23.67 -17.26
C ALA A 318 -15.88 -23.65 -16.03
N HIS A 319 -17.18 -23.35 -16.18
CA HIS A 319 -18.13 -23.39 -15.06
C HIS A 319 -18.15 -24.77 -14.40
N THR A 320 -18.20 -25.83 -15.21
CA THR A 320 -18.24 -27.21 -14.70
C THR A 320 -17.00 -27.52 -13.85
N ARG A 321 -15.81 -27.34 -14.39
CA ARG A 321 -14.59 -27.84 -13.74
C ARG A 321 -14.08 -26.93 -12.62
N LEU A 322 -14.21 -25.62 -12.78
CA LEU A 322 -13.77 -24.66 -11.75
C LEU A 322 -14.64 -24.75 -10.51
N LEU A 323 -15.97 -24.75 -10.67
CA LEU A 323 -16.90 -24.81 -9.54
C LEU A 323 -16.89 -26.18 -8.85
N ALA A 324 -16.64 -27.28 -9.58
CA ALA A 324 -16.41 -28.59 -8.97
C ALA A 324 -15.12 -28.66 -8.14
N SER A 325 -14.17 -27.77 -8.42
CA SER A 325 -12.90 -27.64 -7.69
C SER A 325 -12.97 -26.51 -6.64
N ASP A 326 -14.18 -26.07 -6.29
CA ASP A 326 -14.46 -24.96 -5.39
C ASP A 326 -13.82 -23.62 -5.80
N ILE A 327 -13.45 -23.42 -7.06
CA ILE A 327 -12.92 -22.16 -7.58
C ILE A 327 -14.09 -21.29 -8.03
N LEU A 328 -14.33 -20.18 -7.33
CA LEU A 328 -15.41 -19.24 -7.66
C LEU A 328 -15.11 -18.48 -8.95
N ILE A 329 -16.15 -17.93 -9.58
CA ILE A 329 -16.03 -17.23 -10.86
C ILE A 329 -16.64 -15.84 -10.71
N VAL A 330 -15.94 -14.79 -11.16
CA VAL A 330 -16.49 -13.43 -11.28
C VAL A 330 -16.46 -13.02 -12.75
N GLU A 331 -17.60 -12.65 -13.29
CA GLU A 331 -17.72 -12.24 -14.69
C GLU A 331 -18.01 -10.74 -14.79
N HIS A 332 -17.75 -10.16 -15.97
CA HIS A 332 -17.98 -8.74 -16.26
C HIS A 332 -17.22 -7.76 -15.36
N LEU A 333 -15.99 -8.08 -14.94
CA LEU A 333 -15.15 -7.10 -14.25
C LEU A 333 -14.81 -5.92 -15.17
N CYS A 334 -14.58 -4.76 -14.58
CA CYS A 334 -14.08 -3.57 -15.28
C CYS A 334 -12.79 -3.05 -14.65
N SER A 335 -12.13 -2.10 -15.31
CA SER A 335 -11.00 -1.34 -14.74
C SER A 335 -9.75 -2.17 -14.39
N LEU A 336 -9.62 -3.40 -14.90
CA LEU A 336 -8.44 -4.24 -14.66
C LEU A 336 -7.13 -3.61 -15.18
N SER A 337 -7.23 -2.68 -16.14
CA SER A 337 -6.09 -1.95 -16.70
C SER A 337 -5.35 -1.05 -15.71
N VAL A 338 -6.00 -0.57 -14.65
CA VAL A 338 -5.37 0.30 -13.64
C VAL A 338 -4.80 -0.46 -12.45
N LEU A 339 -4.99 -1.78 -12.40
CA LEU A 339 -4.48 -2.63 -11.34
C LEU A 339 -3.00 -2.96 -11.56
N PRO A 340 -2.19 -2.97 -10.49
CA PRO A 340 -0.86 -3.58 -10.54
C PRO A 340 -1.00 -5.10 -10.75
N ARG A 341 0.06 -5.76 -11.25
CA ARG A 341 0.07 -7.22 -11.42
C ARG A 341 -0.18 -7.96 -10.10
N THR A 342 0.41 -7.49 -9.00
CA THR A 342 0.29 -8.06 -7.65
C THR A 342 0.16 -6.94 -6.60
N ASP A 343 0.19 -7.27 -5.31
CA ASP A 343 0.21 -6.32 -4.19
C ASP A 343 -1.10 -5.54 -3.98
N PHE A 344 -2.22 -6.19 -4.31
CA PHE A 344 -3.56 -5.70 -3.98
C PHE A 344 -4.40 -6.79 -3.32
N LYS A 345 -5.51 -6.35 -2.72
CA LYS A 345 -6.50 -7.21 -2.08
C LYS A 345 -7.80 -7.11 -2.89
N PHE A 346 -8.35 -8.26 -3.28
CA PHE A 346 -9.59 -8.38 -4.01
C PHE A 346 -10.76 -8.66 -3.05
N TYR A 347 -11.91 -8.05 -3.34
CA TYR A 347 -13.14 -8.18 -2.56
C TYR A 347 -14.28 -8.41 -3.55
N ALA A 348 -14.98 -9.53 -3.41
CA ALA A 348 -16.16 -9.91 -4.20
C ALA A 348 -17.22 -10.49 -3.24
N VAL A 349 -17.57 -9.72 -2.21
CA VAL A 349 -18.49 -10.17 -1.16
C VAL A 349 -19.93 -10.11 -1.70
N PRO A 350 -20.65 -11.24 -1.83
CA PRO A 350 -22.01 -11.24 -2.34
C PRO A 350 -23.02 -10.77 -1.29
N LEU A 351 -24.24 -10.48 -1.73
CA LEU A 351 -25.39 -10.39 -0.84
C LEU A 351 -25.64 -11.75 -0.18
N ARG A 352 -26.08 -11.74 1.09
CA ARG A 352 -26.38 -12.95 1.88
C ARG A 352 -27.87 -13.05 2.18
#